data_AF-V4ATY7-F1
#
_entry.id   AF-V4ATY7-F1
#
_cell.length_a   1.000
_cell.length_b   1.000
_cell.length_c   1.000
_cell.angle_alpha   90.00
_cell.angle_beta   90.00
_cell.angle_gamma   90.00
#
_symmetry.space_group_name_H-M   'P 1'
#
loop_
_entity.id
_entity.type
_entity.pdbx_description
1 polymer ?
#
loop_
_entity_poly.entity_id
_entity_poly.type
_entity_poly.pdbx_seq_one_letter_code
_entity_poly.pdbx_strand_id
1 'polypeptide(L)'
;MLDSFKTMIDRLLSTYSQAEEIQISSNLPIWVGIMDTKSITLTSETFPILWAELLEELSIQGLNVDEADIFLAGHGSRGSFAVEFGLQESEMLGGIILFGSLLPSAVKSSAFPLPLLTITGELDGLTKITDVARFYRKVREK
;
A
#
# COMPACT_ATOMS: atom_id res chain seq x y z
N MET A 1 22.94 -23.52 -1.77
CA MET A 1 22.11 -23.27 -2.97
C MET A 1 20.68 -23.79 -2.76
N LEU A 2 20.48 -25.03 -2.31
CA LEU A 2 19.16 -25.60 -2.01
C LEU A 2 18.39 -24.90 -0.86
N ASP A 3 19.07 -24.50 0.22
CA ASP A 3 18.42 -23.81 1.35
C ASP A 3 17.89 -22.42 1.00
N SER A 4 18.58 -21.72 0.09
CA SER A 4 18.15 -20.40 -0.40
C SER A 4 16.88 -20.52 -1.24
N PHE A 5 16.77 -21.57 -2.05
CA PHE A 5 15.62 -21.80 -2.91
C PHE A 5 14.39 -22.21 -2.11
N LYS A 6 14.55 -23.11 -1.12
CA LYS A 6 13.47 -23.50 -0.21
C LYS A 6 12.95 -22.32 0.61
N THR A 7 13.86 -21.51 1.14
CA THR A 7 13.53 -20.28 1.88
C THR A 7 12.77 -19.27 1.00
N MET A 8 13.11 -19.18 -0.30
CA MET A 8 12.40 -18.32 -1.25
C MET A 8 10.98 -18.82 -1.52
N ILE A 9 10.80 -20.13 -1.72
CA ILE A 9 9.47 -20.74 -1.93
C ILE A 9 8.59 -20.58 -0.70
N ASP A 10 9.09 -20.89 0.49
CA ASP A 10 8.32 -20.77 1.74
C ASP A 10 7.88 -19.32 1.99
N ARG A 11 8.67 -18.33 1.53
CA ARG A 11 8.34 -16.90 1.63
C ARG A 11 7.26 -16.48 0.66
N LEU A 12 7.34 -16.90 -0.59
CA LEU A 12 6.30 -16.63 -1.60
C LEU A 12 4.96 -17.20 -1.12
N LEU A 13 4.95 -18.46 -0.68
CA LEU A 13 3.76 -19.14 -0.14
C LEU A 13 3.16 -18.40 1.06
N SER A 14 3.98 -17.81 1.94
CA SER A 14 3.50 -17.05 3.09
C SER A 14 2.80 -15.73 2.72
N THR A 15 3.19 -15.09 1.62
CA THR A 15 2.59 -13.82 1.16
C THR A 15 1.26 -14.08 0.46
N TYR A 16 1.21 -15.10 -0.41
CA TYR A 16 -0.04 -15.53 -1.05
C TYR A 16 -1.10 -15.99 -0.02
N SER A 17 -0.69 -16.75 0.99
CA SER A 17 -1.64 -17.21 2.03
C SER A 17 -2.28 -16.08 2.83
N GLN A 18 -1.56 -14.97 3.08
CA GLN A 18 -2.14 -13.80 3.76
C GLN A 18 -3.16 -13.07 2.88
N ALA A 19 -2.85 -12.86 1.60
CA ALA A 19 -3.77 -12.23 0.67
C ALA A 19 -5.05 -13.07 0.50
N GLU A 20 -4.90 -14.38 0.37
CA GLU A 20 -6.00 -15.33 0.28
C GLU A 20 -6.87 -15.32 1.56
N GLU A 21 -6.25 -15.32 2.74
CA GLU A 21 -6.98 -15.26 4.02
C GLU A 21 -7.81 -13.98 4.16
N ILE A 22 -7.28 -12.83 3.73
CA ILE A 22 -8.02 -11.56 3.72
C ILE A 22 -9.23 -11.64 2.77
N GLN A 23 -9.04 -12.20 1.57
CA GLN A 23 -10.13 -12.35 0.60
C GLN A 23 -11.21 -13.30 1.11
N ILE A 24 -10.84 -14.46 1.67
CA ILE A 24 -11.78 -15.46 2.20
C ILE A 24 -12.56 -14.92 3.40
N SER A 25 -11.92 -14.15 4.27
CA SER A 25 -12.57 -13.57 5.46
C SER A 25 -13.40 -12.33 5.16
N SER A 26 -13.24 -11.72 3.99
CA SER A 26 -13.98 -10.55 3.57
C SER A 26 -15.37 -10.92 3.05
N ASN A 27 -16.40 -10.19 3.49
CA ASN A 27 -17.75 -10.26 2.89
C ASN A 27 -17.87 -9.38 1.64
N LEU A 28 -16.81 -8.65 1.27
CA LEU A 28 -16.77 -7.79 0.09
C LEU A 28 -16.03 -8.50 -1.05
N PRO A 29 -16.48 -8.34 -2.31
CA PRO A 29 -15.79 -8.87 -3.47
C PRO A 29 -14.54 -8.03 -3.76
N ILE A 30 -13.45 -8.35 -3.07
CA ILE A 30 -12.17 -7.64 -3.18
C ILE A 30 -11.10 -8.56 -3.76
N TRP A 31 -10.21 -7.96 -4.55
CA TRP A 31 -8.92 -8.55 -4.89
C TRP A 31 -7.86 -8.00 -3.95
N VAL A 32 -6.99 -8.87 -3.45
CA VAL A 32 -5.90 -8.49 -2.54
C VAL A 32 -4.59 -9.00 -3.11
N GLY A 33 -3.67 -8.06 -3.32
CA GLY A 33 -2.28 -8.33 -3.62
C GLY A 33 -1.38 -7.82 -2.51
N ILE A 34 -0.35 -8.58 -2.15
CA ILE A 34 0.66 -8.15 -1.18
C ILE A 34 2.02 -8.19 -1.88
N MET A 35 2.66 -7.03 -2.03
CA MET A 35 4.00 -6.95 -2.63
C MET A 35 5.01 -7.71 -1.76
N ASP A 36 5.75 -8.65 -2.37
CA ASP A 36 6.84 -9.32 -1.67
C ASP A 36 8.10 -8.45 -1.65
N THR A 37 8.34 -7.78 -0.51
CA THR A 37 9.55 -6.97 -0.30
C THR A 37 10.62 -7.73 0.50
N LYS A 38 10.56 -9.07 0.64
CA LYS A 38 11.49 -9.82 1.51
C LYS A 38 12.85 -10.07 0.86
N SER A 39 12.92 -10.09 -0.46
CA SER A 39 14.13 -10.34 -1.25
C SER A 39 14.75 -9.06 -1.83
N ILE A 40 13.98 -7.96 -1.84
CA ILE A 40 14.34 -6.70 -2.49
C ILE A 40 14.13 -5.55 -1.51
N THR A 41 15.13 -4.69 -1.38
CA THR A 41 15.00 -3.43 -0.62
C THR A 41 14.05 -2.52 -1.36
N LEU A 42 12.99 -2.08 -0.67
CA LEU A 42 12.04 -1.14 -1.23
C LEU A 42 12.69 0.24 -1.38
N THR A 43 12.80 0.71 -2.62
CA THR A 43 13.23 2.06 -3.01
C THR A 43 12.23 2.65 -4.01
N SER A 44 12.35 3.95 -4.32
CA SER A 44 11.54 4.59 -5.35
C SER A 44 11.76 3.98 -6.75
N GLU A 45 12.88 3.30 -6.98
CA GLU A 45 13.17 2.61 -8.25
C GLU A 45 12.59 1.19 -8.29
N THR A 46 12.64 0.45 -7.17
CA THR A 46 12.12 -0.92 -7.12
C THR A 46 10.61 -0.98 -6.94
N PHE A 47 10.01 0.06 -6.33
CA PHE A 47 8.58 0.08 -6.03
C PHE A 47 7.70 -0.05 -7.29
N PRO A 48 7.93 0.73 -8.37
CA PRO A 48 7.14 0.60 -9.60
C PRO A 48 7.27 -0.79 -10.26
N ILE A 49 8.44 -1.43 -10.13
CA ILE A 49 8.68 -2.78 -10.67
C ILE A 49 7.83 -3.81 -9.91
N LEU A 50 7.93 -3.82 -8.57
CA LEU A 50 7.14 -4.73 -7.72
C LEU A 50 5.63 -4.50 -7.87
N TRP A 51 5.22 -3.24 -8.08
CA TRP A 51 3.84 -2.89 -8.39
C TRP A 51 3.37 -3.52 -9.70
N ALA A 52 4.15 -3.36 -10.79
CA ALA A 52 3.82 -3.92 -12.09
C ALA A 52 3.76 -5.46 -12.05
N GLU A 53 4.73 -6.10 -11.41
CA GLU A 53 4.75 -7.56 -11.19
C GLU A 53 3.50 -8.03 -10.45
N LEU A 54 3.10 -7.33 -9.38
CA LEU A 54 1.90 -7.67 -8.62
C LEU A 54 0.62 -7.53 -9.46
N LEU A 55 0.51 -6.47 -10.26
CA LEU A 55 -0.66 -6.29 -11.14
C LEU A 55 -0.72 -7.35 -12.24
N GLU A 56 0.42 -7.74 -12.80
CA GLU A 56 0.50 -8.85 -13.76
C GLU A 56 0.04 -10.17 -13.11
N GLU A 57 0.50 -10.46 -11.90
CA GLU A 57 0.08 -11.65 -11.16
C GLU A 57 -1.44 -11.67 -10.89
N LEU A 58 -2.00 -10.55 -10.41
CA LEU A 58 -3.44 -10.43 -10.20
C LEU A 58 -4.23 -10.56 -11.50
N SER A 59 -3.71 -10.01 -12.60
CA SER A 59 -4.31 -10.13 -13.93
C SER A 59 -4.35 -11.58 -14.41
N ILE A 60 -3.24 -12.32 -14.24
CA ILE A 60 -3.17 -13.77 -14.53
C ILE A 60 -4.20 -14.55 -13.72
N GLN A 61 -4.48 -14.13 -12.48
CA GLN A 61 -5.49 -14.75 -11.63
C GLN A 61 -6.93 -14.35 -11.99
N GLY A 62 -7.13 -13.35 -12.84
CA GLY A 62 -8.43 -12.96 -13.39
C GLY A 62 -8.91 -11.55 -13.04
N LEU A 63 -8.08 -10.73 -12.38
CA LEU A 63 -8.39 -9.30 -12.19
C LEU A 63 -8.32 -8.56 -13.54
N ASN A 64 -9.39 -7.87 -13.93
CA ASN A 64 -9.32 -6.93 -15.04
C ASN A 64 -8.74 -5.59 -14.55
N VAL A 65 -7.41 -5.42 -14.67
CA VAL A 65 -6.68 -4.26 -14.15
C VAL A 65 -7.16 -2.94 -14.77
N ASP A 66 -7.56 -2.94 -16.05
CA ASP A 66 -7.99 -1.72 -16.76
C ASP A 66 -9.37 -1.20 -16.31
N GLU A 67 -10.19 -2.05 -15.71
CA GLU A 67 -11.53 -1.71 -15.22
C GLU A 67 -11.62 -1.65 -13.68
N ALA A 68 -10.55 -2.00 -12.98
CA ALA A 68 -10.55 -2.10 -11.52
C ALA A 68 -10.24 -0.75 -10.85
N ASP A 69 -10.97 -0.42 -9.79
CA ASP A 69 -10.58 0.65 -8.87
C ASP A 69 -9.46 0.13 -7.95
N ILE A 70 -8.22 0.53 -8.22
CA ILE A 70 -7.05 0.04 -7.48
C ILE A 70 -6.72 0.97 -6.33
N PHE A 71 -6.66 0.43 -5.11
CA PHE A 71 -6.26 1.14 -3.91
C PHE A 71 -4.92 0.64 -3.40
N LEU A 72 -4.01 1.55 -3.10
CA LEU A 72 -2.69 1.21 -2.57
C LEU A 72 -2.64 1.40 -1.05
N ALA A 73 -2.26 0.36 -0.33
CA ALA A 73 -2.16 0.38 1.13
C ALA A 73 -0.71 0.30 1.61
N GLY A 74 -0.34 1.12 2.60
CA GLY A 74 1.00 1.11 3.20
C GLY A 74 0.95 1.19 4.72
N HIS A 75 1.77 0.37 5.39
CA HIS A 75 1.87 0.32 6.85
C HIS A 75 3.21 0.88 7.37
N GLY A 76 3.14 1.73 8.39
CA GLY A 76 4.31 2.35 9.01
C GLY A 76 5.16 3.11 7.99
N SER A 77 6.48 2.90 8.00
CA SER A 77 7.39 3.55 7.05
C SER A 77 7.09 3.22 5.59
N ARG A 78 6.43 2.10 5.27
CA ARG A 78 6.10 1.75 3.88
C ARG A 78 5.00 2.66 3.30
N GLY A 79 4.23 3.33 4.15
CA GLY A 79 3.23 4.30 3.70
C GLY A 79 3.82 5.48 2.92
N SER A 80 5.10 5.84 3.14
CA SER A 80 5.73 6.91 2.36
C SER A 80 5.91 6.55 0.89
N PHE A 81 6.21 5.29 0.58
CA PHE A 81 6.34 4.83 -0.81
C PHE A 81 4.99 4.84 -1.52
N ALA A 82 3.91 4.44 -0.85
CA ALA A 82 2.58 4.53 -1.41
C ALA A 82 2.22 5.99 -1.76
N VAL A 83 2.52 6.92 -0.86
CA VAL A 83 2.31 8.35 -1.07
C VAL A 83 3.15 8.90 -2.21
N GLU A 84 4.44 8.56 -2.26
CA GLU A 84 5.35 9.01 -3.32
C GLU A 84 4.90 8.49 -4.68
N PHE A 85 4.56 7.20 -4.77
CA PHE A 85 4.04 6.59 -5.98
C PHE A 85 2.72 7.24 -6.41
N GLY A 86 1.77 7.45 -5.50
CA GLY A 86 0.50 8.10 -5.84
C GLY A 86 0.60 9.60 -6.18
N LEU A 87 1.72 10.27 -5.87
CA LEU A 87 2.00 11.62 -6.41
C LEU A 87 2.45 11.58 -7.86
N GLN A 88 3.14 10.51 -8.26
CA GLN A 88 3.71 10.34 -9.60
C GLN A 88 2.70 9.70 -10.56
N GLU A 89 1.98 8.69 -10.09
CA GLU A 89 1.10 7.81 -10.87
C GLU A 89 -0.36 7.92 -10.41
N SER A 90 -0.83 9.14 -10.11
CA SER A 90 -2.16 9.36 -9.56
C SER A 90 -3.30 8.88 -10.45
N GLU A 91 -3.09 8.78 -11.76
CA GLU A 91 -4.11 8.30 -12.70
C GLU A 91 -4.32 6.77 -12.62
N MET A 92 -3.37 6.03 -12.03
CA MET A 92 -3.43 4.57 -11.90
C MET A 92 -4.11 4.10 -10.60
N LEU A 93 -4.52 5.03 -9.72
CA LEU A 93 -5.02 4.71 -8.39
C LEU A 93 -6.37 5.38 -8.12
N GLY A 94 -7.29 4.63 -7.53
CA GLY A 94 -8.54 5.15 -6.96
C GLY A 94 -8.33 5.82 -5.60
N GLY A 95 -7.24 5.51 -4.90
CA GLY A 95 -6.90 6.12 -3.62
C GLY A 95 -5.79 5.40 -2.85
N ILE A 96 -5.46 5.95 -1.68
CA ILE A 96 -4.43 5.41 -0.78
C ILE A 96 -4.97 5.18 0.62
N ILE A 97 -4.54 4.08 1.23
CA ILE A 97 -4.81 3.74 2.63
C ILE A 97 -3.49 3.70 3.42
N LEU A 98 -3.41 4.49 4.49
CA LEU A 98 -2.25 4.58 5.37
C LEU A 98 -2.58 3.96 6.73
N PHE A 99 -1.90 2.87 7.07
CA PHE A 99 -2.02 2.21 8.36
C PHE A 99 -0.83 2.58 9.26
N GLY A 100 -1.06 3.20 10.41
CA GLY A 100 0.02 3.65 11.31
C GLY A 100 1.04 4.54 10.58
N SER A 101 0.60 5.27 9.56
CA SER A 101 1.40 6.13 8.70
C SER A 101 0.65 7.44 8.45
N LEU A 102 1.34 8.46 7.94
CA LEU A 102 0.77 9.76 7.61
C LEU A 102 1.37 10.31 6.32
N LEU A 103 0.66 11.25 5.69
CA LEU A 103 1.23 12.02 4.58
C LEU A 103 2.44 12.81 5.09
N PRO A 104 3.63 12.72 4.46
CA PRO A 104 4.80 13.49 4.88
C PRO A 104 4.50 14.99 4.86
N SER A 105 4.98 15.73 5.86
CA SER A 105 4.69 17.17 6.01
C SER A 105 5.19 18.04 4.85
N ALA A 106 6.15 17.54 4.08
CA ALA A 106 6.65 18.19 2.86
C ALA A 106 5.63 18.17 1.72
N VAL A 107 4.72 17.20 1.71
CA VAL A 107 3.64 17.10 0.73
C VAL A 107 2.53 18.06 1.16
N LYS A 108 2.23 19.05 0.30
CA LYS A 108 1.10 19.94 0.54
C LYS A 108 -0.18 19.11 0.44
N SER A 109 -0.85 18.95 1.56
CA SER A 109 -2.06 18.13 1.68
C SER A 109 -3.19 18.56 0.75
N SER A 110 -3.29 19.87 0.45
CA SER A 110 -4.26 20.42 -0.52
C SER A 110 -3.87 20.19 -1.99
N ALA A 111 -2.71 19.58 -2.24
CA ALA A 111 -2.20 19.26 -3.57
C ALA A 111 -2.05 17.74 -3.75
N PHE A 112 -2.50 16.93 -2.78
CA PHE A 112 -2.50 15.49 -2.94
C PHE A 112 -3.64 15.10 -3.89
N PRO A 113 -3.36 14.45 -5.03
CA PRO A 113 -4.34 14.28 -6.11
C PRO A 113 -5.37 13.16 -5.83
N LEU A 114 -5.14 12.34 -4.80
CA LEU A 114 -5.92 11.13 -4.54
C LEU A 114 -6.72 11.20 -3.22
N PRO A 115 -7.86 10.51 -3.14
CA PRO A 115 -8.49 10.21 -1.86
C PRO A 115 -7.51 9.48 -0.91
N LEU A 116 -7.46 9.94 0.34
CA LEU A 116 -6.55 9.41 1.36
C LEU A 116 -7.29 9.01 2.64
N LEU A 117 -7.26 7.73 2.97
CA LEU A 117 -7.71 7.19 4.26
C LEU A 117 -6.51 6.94 5.16
N THR A 118 -6.51 7.53 6.36
CA THR A 118 -5.49 7.26 7.39
C THR A 118 -6.12 6.55 8.58
N ILE A 119 -5.56 5.42 8.97
CA ILE A 119 -5.97 4.62 10.13
C ILE A 119 -4.77 4.54 11.08
N THR A 120 -4.94 5.01 12.31
CA THR A 120 -3.91 4.94 13.35
C THR A 120 -4.51 4.55 14.69
N GLY A 121 -3.69 3.97 15.57
CA GLY A 121 -4.07 3.69 16.96
C GLY A 121 -3.84 4.89 17.85
N GLU A 122 -4.69 5.09 18.85
CA GLU A 122 -4.53 6.17 19.84
C GLU A 122 -3.21 6.05 20.62
N LEU A 123 -2.78 4.82 20.89
CA LEU A 123 -1.55 4.50 21.63
C LEU A 123 -0.33 4.31 20.72
N ASP A 124 -0.41 4.68 19.43
CA ASP A 124 0.76 4.64 18.54
C ASP A 124 1.75 5.75 18.94
N GLY A 125 2.91 5.33 19.47
CA GLY A 125 3.97 6.23 19.90
C GLY A 125 4.77 6.87 18.75
N LEU A 126 4.69 6.31 17.55
CA LEU A 126 5.37 6.78 16.34
C LEU A 126 4.44 7.67 15.50
N THR A 127 3.25 7.16 15.15
CA THR A 127 2.24 7.91 14.40
C THR A 127 1.15 8.42 15.34
N LYS A 128 1.48 9.49 16.06
CA LYS A 128 0.60 10.08 17.08
C LYS A 128 -0.70 10.58 16.46
N ILE A 129 -1.83 10.26 17.10
CA ILE A 129 -3.17 10.73 16.68
C ILE A 129 -3.25 12.26 16.54
N THR A 130 -2.48 13.01 17.35
CA THR A 130 -2.41 14.47 17.28
C THR A 130 -1.82 14.97 15.96
N ASP A 131 -0.85 14.26 15.39
CA ASP A 131 -0.24 14.64 14.11
C ASP A 131 -1.19 14.36 12.95
N VAL A 132 -1.93 13.24 13.00
CA VAL A 132 -3.02 12.93 12.05
C VAL A 132 -4.13 13.98 12.12
N ALA A 133 -4.60 14.32 13.33
CA ALA A 133 -5.63 15.35 13.52
C ALA A 133 -5.17 16.72 13.01
N ARG A 134 -3.92 17.10 13.28
CA ARG A 134 -3.33 18.35 12.78
C ARG A 134 -3.30 18.38 11.26
N PHE A 135 -2.95 17.27 10.62
CA PHE A 135 -2.94 17.14 9.17
C PHE A 135 -4.32 17.37 8.56
N TYR A 136 -5.34 16.63 9.01
CA TYR A 136 -6.69 16.76 8.45
C TYR A 136 -7.35 18.10 8.78
N ARG A 137 -7.03 18.73 9.92
CA ARG A 137 -7.47 20.10 10.20
C ARG A 137 -6.94 21.08 9.14
N LYS A 138 -5.64 20.99 8.80
CA LYS A 138 -5.04 21.84 7.75
C LYS A 138 -5.63 21.61 6.36
N VAL A 139 -6.07 20.38 6.06
CA VAL A 139 -6.78 20.07 4.81
C VAL A 139 -8.16 20.74 4.78
N ARG A 140 -8.89 20.73 5.90
CA ARG A 140 -10.28 21.22 5.98
C ARG A 140 -10.43 22.74 6.12
N GLU A 141 -9.41 23.46 6.59
CA GLU A 141 -9.44 24.93 6.78
C GLU A 141 -9.23 25.72 5.47
N LYS A 142 -9.48 25.09 4.32
CA LYS A 142 -9.45 25.69 2.98
C LYS A 142 -10.76 25.43 2.27
#